data_AF-A0A6J7TZV9-F1
#
_entry.id   AF-A0A6J7TZV9-F1
#
_cell.length_a   1.000
_cell.length_b   1.000
_cell.length_c   1.000
_cell.angle_alpha   90.00
_cell.angle_beta   90.00
_cell.angle_gamma   90.00
#
_symmetry.space_group_name_H-M   'P 1'
#
loop_
_entity.id
_entity.type
_entity.pdbx_description
1 polymer ?
#
loop_
_entity_poly.entity_id
_entity_poly.type
_entity_poly.pdbx_seq_one_letter_code
_entity_poly.pdbx_strand_id
1 'polypeptide(L)'
;MNESPEPWGALTKFGLMKERLGDLLTDSLRAQLLRIVGYRVEVIEFIGGEHTPRNMMIRAVKTDAKPEAIDIQRYREICAQWGITPDLEKKLPTLNIG
;
A
#
# COMPACT_ATOMS: atom_id res chain seq x y z
N MET A 1 -8.24 -12.13 -10.09
CA MET A 1 -8.58 -10.80 -9.55
C MET A 1 -9.99 -10.52 -10.02
N ASN A 2 -10.95 -10.42 -9.11
CA ASN A 2 -12.26 -9.86 -9.45
C ASN A 2 -12.04 -8.46 -10.06
N GLU A 3 -12.98 -8.01 -10.87
CA GLU A 3 -12.91 -6.72 -11.55
C GLU A 3 -12.49 -5.58 -10.60
N SER A 4 -11.75 -4.59 -11.14
CA SER A 4 -11.39 -3.41 -10.34
C SER A 4 -12.66 -2.72 -9.84
N PRO A 5 -12.71 -2.24 -8.60
CA PRO A 5 -13.88 -1.55 -8.09
C PRO A 5 -14.16 -0.30 -8.93
N GLU A 6 -15.43 0.06 -9.12
CA GLU A 6 -15.76 1.34 -9.73
C GLU A 6 -15.32 2.51 -8.83
N PRO A 7 -14.88 3.64 -9.40
CA PRO A 7 -14.77 3.97 -10.83
C PRO A 7 -13.41 3.59 -11.47
N TRP A 8 -12.61 2.76 -10.81
CA TRP A 8 -11.22 2.48 -11.20
C TRP A 8 -11.11 1.70 -12.52
N GLY A 9 -12.21 1.07 -12.99
CA GLY A 9 -12.30 0.48 -14.32
C GLY A 9 -11.93 1.45 -15.45
N ALA A 10 -12.21 2.75 -15.28
CA ALA A 10 -11.81 3.78 -16.25
C ALA A 10 -10.29 3.88 -16.43
N LEU A 11 -9.51 3.55 -15.40
CA LEU A 11 -8.05 3.55 -15.42
C LEU A 11 -7.49 2.15 -15.76
N THR A 12 -8.04 1.11 -15.14
CA THR A 12 -7.51 -0.27 -15.27
C THR A 12 -7.89 -0.96 -16.58
N LYS A 13 -8.75 -0.37 -17.40
CA LYS A 13 -8.98 -0.81 -18.79
C LYS A 13 -7.74 -0.68 -19.69
N PHE A 14 -6.77 0.18 -19.32
CA PHE A 14 -5.51 0.33 -20.04
C PHE A 14 -4.44 -0.52 -19.37
N GLY A 15 -3.87 -1.50 -20.09
CA GLY A 15 -2.95 -2.51 -19.54
C GLY A 15 -1.78 -1.92 -18.74
N LEU A 16 -1.07 -0.95 -19.32
CA LEU A 16 0.03 -0.26 -18.64
C LEU A 16 -0.43 0.43 -17.34
N MET A 17 -1.56 1.14 -17.37
CA MET A 17 -2.07 1.84 -16.19
C MET A 17 -2.51 0.87 -15.09
N LYS A 18 -3.09 -0.28 -15.47
CA LYS A 18 -3.46 -1.35 -14.55
C LYS A 18 -2.26 -1.91 -13.81
N GLU A 19 -1.17 -2.20 -14.52
CA GLU A 19 0.07 -2.70 -13.92
C GLU A 19 0.66 -1.67 -12.94
N ARG A 20 0.76 -0.40 -13.37
CA ARG A 20 1.27 0.68 -12.53
C ARG A 20 0.43 0.90 -11.28
N LEU A 21 -0.90 0.87 -11.41
CA LEU A 21 -1.79 1.00 -10.27
C LEU A 21 -1.62 -0.18 -9.31
N GLY A 22 -1.46 -1.40 -9.83
CA GLY A 22 -1.20 -2.59 -9.02
C GLY A 22 0.08 -2.46 -8.20
N ASP A 23 1.16 -1.98 -8.80
CA ASP A 23 2.43 -1.71 -8.11
C ASP A 23 2.25 -0.65 -7.01
N LEU A 24 1.64 0.49 -7.35
CA LEU A 24 1.38 1.59 -6.42
C LEU A 24 0.49 1.19 -5.25
N LEU A 25 -0.58 0.43 -5.53
CA LEU A 25 -1.50 -0.08 -4.52
C LEU A 25 -0.74 -0.98 -3.55
N THR A 26 0.07 -1.90 -4.08
CA THR A 26 0.81 -2.85 -3.25
C THR A 26 1.82 -2.13 -2.35
N ASP A 27 2.58 -1.17 -2.88
CA ASP A 27 3.58 -0.42 -2.10
C ASP A 27 2.92 0.52 -1.08
N SER A 28 1.77 1.10 -1.41
CA SER A 28 0.98 1.92 -0.48
C SER A 28 0.47 1.10 0.71
N LEU A 29 0.02 -0.14 0.48
CA LEU A 29 -0.43 -1.04 1.55
C LEU A 29 0.74 -1.46 2.45
N ARG A 30 1.90 -1.78 1.87
CA ARG A 30 3.12 -2.07 2.65
C ARG A 30 3.52 -0.89 3.52
N ALA A 31 3.52 0.32 2.96
CA ALA A 31 3.87 1.54 3.69
C ALA A 31 2.87 1.82 4.84
N GLN A 32 1.56 1.70 4.57
CA GLN A 32 0.52 1.88 5.59
C GLN A 32 0.64 0.85 6.72
N LEU A 33 0.81 -0.43 6.40
CA LEU A 33 0.99 -1.46 7.42
C LEU A 33 2.20 -1.19 8.31
N LEU A 34 3.33 -0.77 7.74
CA LEU A 34 4.52 -0.38 8.49
C LEU A 34 4.25 0.82 9.42
N ARG A 35 3.53 1.83 8.95
CA ARG A 35 3.10 2.96 9.81
C ARG A 35 2.22 2.49 10.96
N ILE A 36 1.25 1.62 10.67
CA ILE A 36 0.32 1.09 11.68
C ILE A 36 1.05 0.35 12.80
N VAL A 37 2.12 -0.38 12.47
CA VAL A 37 2.92 -1.12 13.47
C VAL A 37 4.08 -0.31 14.06
N GLY A 38 4.07 1.03 13.90
CA GLY A 38 4.92 1.96 14.65
C GLY A 38 6.24 2.36 13.98
N TYR A 39 6.33 2.17 12.67
CA TYR A 39 7.45 2.72 11.89
C TYR A 39 7.12 4.13 11.40
N ARG A 40 8.14 4.98 11.41
CA ARG A 40 8.18 6.15 10.52
C ARG A 40 8.54 5.65 9.14
N VAL A 41 7.71 5.96 8.14
CA VAL A 41 7.84 5.43 6.77
C VAL A 41 7.96 6.58 5.78
N GLU A 42 8.90 6.44 4.85
CA GLU A 42 9.10 7.29 3.69
C GLU A 42 9.07 6.43 2.43
N VAL A 43 8.35 6.89 1.42
CA VAL A 43 8.33 6.27 0.09
C VAL A 43 9.06 7.22 -0.85
N ILE A 44 10.19 6.77 -1.40
CA ILE A 44 11.06 7.59 -2.23
C ILE A 44 11.37 6.91 -3.55
N GLU A 45 11.72 7.71 -4.55
CA GLU A 45 12.33 7.21 -5.78
C GLU A 45 13.81 6.88 -5.49
N PHE A 46 14.20 5.63 -5.72
CA PHE A 46 15.54 5.12 -5.45
C PHE A 46 16.52 5.44 -6.58
N ILE A 47 16.07 5.35 -7.84
CA ILE A 47 16.82 5.69 -9.05
C ILE A 47 15.89 6.40 -10.03
N GLY A 48 16.43 7.28 -10.87
CA GLY A 48 15.62 7.97 -11.88
C GLY A 48 14.82 6.99 -12.73
N GLY A 49 13.53 7.27 -12.93
CA GLY A 49 12.57 6.40 -13.63
C GLY A 49 12.93 6.03 -15.07
N GLU A 50 13.98 6.64 -15.63
CA GLU A 50 14.56 6.28 -16.93
C GLU A 50 15.24 4.90 -16.94
N HIS A 51 15.63 4.38 -15.77
CA HIS A 51 16.35 3.11 -15.66
C HIS A 51 15.44 1.90 -15.41
N THR A 52 14.36 2.05 -14.64
CA THR A 52 13.34 1.00 -14.50
C THR A 52 11.99 1.58 -14.08
N PRO A 53 10.87 1.00 -14.55
CA PRO A 53 9.54 1.29 -14.03
C PRO A 53 9.40 1.01 -12.52
N ARG A 54 10.22 0.12 -11.95
CA ARG A 54 10.17 -0.28 -10.55
C ARG A 54 11.26 0.41 -9.75
N ASN A 55 11.07 1.70 -9.51
CA ASN A 55 12.04 2.60 -8.91
C ASN A 55 11.67 3.07 -7.50
N MET A 56 10.55 2.62 -6.94
CA MET A 56 10.12 2.99 -5.59
C MET A 56 10.85 2.19 -4.52
N MET A 57 11.29 2.87 -3.46
CA MET A 57 11.84 2.27 -2.25
C MET A 57 11.06 2.74 -1.02
N ILE A 58 10.63 1.79 -0.22
CA ILE A 58 10.02 2.05 1.09
C ILE A 58 11.12 1.99 2.14
N ARG A 59 11.39 3.13 2.79
CA ARG A 59 12.31 3.23 3.91
C ARG A 59 11.49 3.31 5.20
N ALA A 60 11.84 2.51 6.19
CA ALA A 60 11.12 2.48 7.45
C ALA A 60 12.10 2.45 8.63
N VAL A 61 11.85 3.28 9.64
CA VAL A 61 12.61 3.30 10.90
C VAL A 61 11.63 3.05 12.03
N LYS A 62 11.93 2.06 12.89
CA LYS A 62 11.08 1.76 14.03
C LYS A 62 11.18 2.89 15.05
N THR A 63 10.03 3.48 15.39
CA THR A 63 9.95 4.63 16.31
C THR A 63 8.98 4.40 17.45
N ASP A 64 8.26 3.27 17.44
CA ASP A 64 7.14 2.97 18.34
C ASP A 64 6.06 4.06 18.36
N ALA A 65 5.96 4.81 17.25
CA ALA A 65 4.90 5.78 17.03
C ALA A 65 3.55 5.05 17.04
N LYS A 66 2.54 5.63 17.70
CA LYS A 66 1.20 5.06 17.66
C LYS A 66 0.50 5.52 16.38
N PRO A 67 -0.17 4.63 15.65
CA PRO A 67 -0.97 5.05 14.51
C PRO A 67 -2.13 5.91 14.97
N GLU A 68 -2.53 6.84 14.11
CA GLU A 68 -3.80 7.52 14.27
C GLU A 68 -4.93 6.58 13.84
N ALA A 69 -6.11 6.73 14.45
CA ALA A 69 -7.29 5.93 14.08
C ALA A 69 -7.63 6.07 12.59
N ILE A 70 -7.36 7.25 12.01
CA ILE A 70 -7.59 7.51 10.58
C ILE A 70 -6.69 6.68 9.66
N ASP A 71 -5.46 6.35 10.08
CA ASP A 71 -4.54 5.53 9.28
C ASP A 71 -5.05 4.09 9.16
N ILE A 72 -5.55 3.54 10.27
CA ILE A 72 -6.17 2.21 10.31
C ILE A 72 -7.47 2.19 9.48
N GLN A 73 -8.29 3.22 9.62
CA GLN A 73 -9.55 3.34 8.90
C GLN A 73 -9.31 3.40 7.38
N ARG A 74 -8.39 4.24 6.91
CA ARG A 74 -8.03 4.35 5.49
C ARG A 74 -7.47 3.05 4.93
N TYR A 75 -6.63 2.35 5.69
CA TYR A 75 -6.12 1.02 5.31
C TYR A 75 -7.26 0.01 5.12
N ARG A 76 -8.22 -0.03 6.04
CA ARG A 76 -9.39 -0.91 5.93
C ARG A 76 -10.26 -0.54 4.74
N GLU A 77 -10.51 0.75 4.53
CA GLU A 77 -11.33 1.24 3.41
C GLU A 77 -10.74 0.85 2.06
N ILE A 78 -9.43 1.03 1.85
CA ILE A 78 -8.80 0.63 0.58
C ILE A 78 -8.81 -0.89 0.41
N CYS A 79 -8.59 -1.67 1.48
CA CYS A 79 -8.68 -3.13 1.41
C CYS A 79 -10.10 -3.59 1.08
N ALA A 80 -11.12 -2.99 1.70
CA ALA A 80 -12.53 -3.29 1.44
C ALA A 80 -12.95 -2.89 0.02
N GLN A 81 -12.57 -1.68 -0.43
CA GLN A 81 -12.86 -1.20 -1.77
C GLN A 81 -12.30 -2.13 -2.83
N TRP A 82 -11.07 -2.61 -2.66
CA TRP A 82 -10.40 -3.49 -3.61
C TRP A 82 -10.68 -4.99 -3.38
N GLY A 83 -11.41 -5.34 -2.31
CA GLY A 83 -11.68 -6.74 -1.94
C GLY A 83 -10.42 -7.56 -1.68
N ILE A 84 -9.39 -6.93 -1.09
CA ILE A 84 -8.08 -7.55 -0.86
C ILE A 84 -7.78 -7.68 0.63
N THR A 85 -7.04 -8.73 0.98
CA THR A 85 -6.44 -8.88 2.31
C THR A 85 -4.94 -9.11 2.11
N PRO A 86 -4.10 -8.10 2.35
CA PRO A 86 -2.65 -8.22 2.21
C PRO A 86 -2.10 -9.37 3.06
N ASP A 87 -1.26 -10.23 2.47
CA ASP A 87 -0.66 -11.34 3.21
C ASP A 87 0.27 -10.84 4.34
N LEU A 88 0.87 -9.66 4.15
CA LEU A 88 1.70 -9.01 5.17
C LEU A 88 0.89 -8.67 6.44
N GLU A 89 -0.41 -8.40 6.33
CA GLU A 89 -1.31 -8.19 7.47
C GLU A 89 -1.27 -9.38 8.43
N LYS A 90 -1.35 -10.59 7.87
CA LYS A 90 -1.37 -11.86 8.61
C LYS A 90 -0.02 -12.19 9.25
N LYS A 91 1.06 -11.64 8.71
CA LYS A 91 2.44 -11.92 9.11
C LYS A 91 2.99 -10.92 10.14
N LEU A 92 2.26 -9.85 10.44
CA LEU A 92 2.68 -8.83 11.41
C LEU A 92 2.07 -9.13 12.78
N PRO A 93 2.83 -9.75 13.72
CA PRO A 93 2.29 -10.16 15.03
C PRO A 93 1.88 -8.98 15.92
N THR A 94 2.38 -7.78 15.63
CA THR A 94 2.08 -6.54 16.36
C THR A 94 0.90 -5.77 15.77
N LEU A 95 0.32 -6.25 14.67
CA LEU A 95 -0.79 -5.58 14.02
C LEU A 95 -2.08 -5.87 14.80
N ASN A 96 -2.54 -4.87 15.55
CA ASN A 96 -3.79 -4.95 16.29
C ASN A 96 -4.81 -3.99 15.66
N ILE A 97 -5.44 -4.48 14.60
CA ILE A 97 -6.53 -3.79 13.90
C ILE A 97 -7.83 -4.57 14.07
N GLY A 98 -8.13 -4.99 15.30
CA GLY A 98 -9.43 -5.55 15.68
C GLY A 98 -10.57 -4.56 15.48
#